data_AF-A0A7G9Z9D5-F1
#
_entry.id   AF-A0A7G9Z9D5-F1
#
_cell.length_a   1.000
_cell.length_b   1.000
_cell.length_c   1.000
_cell.angle_alpha   90.00
_cell.angle_beta   90.00
_cell.angle_gamma   90.00
#
_symmetry.space_group_name_H-M   'P 1'
#
loop_
_entity.id
_entity.type
_entity.pdbx_description
1 polymer ?
#
loop_
_entity_poly.entity_id
_entity_poly.type
_entity_poly.pdbx_seq_one_letter_code
_entity_poly.pdbx_strand_id
1 'polypeptide(L)'
;MSRKRNVPFLSGRMEIWAAAVIHALGGINFLFDPNFEPYVGAAEISDYFGTSKSTVSQKAKIIRDMFKMGYWDKEFSTTHMQKSNPVSNLVMVDEMIVDLRSLPPDIQEISRQKNGRKK
;
A
#
# COMPACT_ATOMS: atom_id res chain seq x y z
N MET A 1 7.15 23.95 -28.31
CA MET A 1 6.89 24.52 -26.97
C MET A 1 6.98 23.41 -25.94
N SER A 2 8.05 23.38 -25.14
CA SER A 2 8.20 22.38 -24.08
C SER A 2 7.28 22.75 -22.91
N ARG A 3 6.31 21.91 -22.54
CA ARG A 3 5.50 22.15 -21.35
C ARG A 3 6.42 22.07 -20.13
N LYS A 4 6.52 23.16 -19.36
CA LYS A 4 7.12 23.10 -18.02
C LYS A 4 6.48 21.91 -17.29
N ARG A 5 7.28 20.93 -16.89
CA ARG A 5 6.80 19.83 -16.04
C ARG A 5 6.24 20.48 -14.77
N ASN A 6 4.94 20.41 -14.58
CA ASN A 6 4.31 20.90 -13.36
C ASN A 6 4.65 19.89 -12.26
N VAL A 7 5.67 20.20 -11.47
CA VAL A 7 6.11 19.36 -10.36
C VAL A 7 5.31 19.78 -9.14
N PRO A 8 4.33 18.99 -8.69
CA PRO A 8 3.32 19.47 -7.75
C PRO A 8 3.91 19.88 -6.39
N PHE A 9 5.03 19.27 -5.99
CA PHE A 9 5.72 19.59 -4.73
C PHE A 9 6.58 20.86 -4.75
N LEU A 10 6.75 21.50 -5.92
CA LEU A 10 7.32 22.86 -5.97
C LEU A 10 6.33 23.92 -5.43
N SER A 11 5.09 23.52 -5.15
CA SER A 11 4.06 24.37 -4.56
C SER A 11 3.65 23.86 -3.17
N GLY A 12 3.51 24.79 -2.22
CA GLY A 12 3.18 24.50 -0.82
C GLY A 12 4.40 24.31 0.07
N ARG A 13 4.17 24.24 1.40
CA ARG A 13 5.24 24.06 2.39
C ARG A 13 5.77 22.61 2.38
N MET A 14 7.06 22.42 2.66
CA MET A 14 7.70 21.09 2.62
C MET A 14 7.12 20.14 3.67
N GLU A 15 6.73 20.66 4.83
CA GLU A 15 6.14 19.91 5.94
C GLU A 15 4.83 19.23 5.54
N ILE A 16 4.04 19.89 4.67
CA ILE A 16 2.80 19.33 4.13
C ILE A 16 3.11 18.12 3.25
N TRP A 17 4.14 18.20 2.42
CA TRP A 17 4.55 17.09 1.56
C TRP A 17 5.15 15.94 2.36
N ALA A 18 5.97 16.23 3.37
CA ALA A 18 6.51 15.22 4.28
C ALA A 18 5.39 14.46 5.02
N ALA A 19 4.45 15.19 5.63
CA ALA A 19 3.28 14.60 6.28
C ALA A 19 2.43 13.79 5.29
N ALA A 20 2.25 14.29 4.06
CA ALA A 20 1.46 13.62 3.04
C ALA A 20 2.09 12.30 2.56
N VAL A 21 3.43 12.22 2.45
CA VAL A 21 4.14 10.98 2.11
C VAL A 21 3.91 9.93 3.18
N ILE A 22 4.11 10.27 4.45
CA ILE A 22 3.88 9.35 5.57
C ILE A 22 2.42 8.94 5.61
N HIS A 23 1.50 9.88 5.40
CA HIS A 23 0.07 9.57 5.39
C HIS A 23 -0.35 8.65 4.24
N ALA A 24 0.25 8.81 3.05
CA ALA A 24 0.02 7.93 1.91
C ALA A 24 0.50 6.50 2.18
N LEU A 25 1.75 6.35 2.65
CA LEU A 25 2.35 5.06 2.99
C LEU A 25 1.62 4.38 4.15
N GLY A 26 1.30 5.14 5.20
CA GLY A 26 0.56 4.65 6.35
C GLY A 26 -0.83 4.15 5.97
N GLY A 27 -1.51 4.83 5.05
CA GLY A 27 -2.84 4.43 4.57
C GLY A 27 -2.87 3.07 3.87
N ILE A 28 -1.90 2.77 3.01
CA ILE A 28 -1.83 1.47 2.33
C ILE A 28 -1.26 0.35 3.23
N ASN A 29 -0.62 0.72 4.34
CA ASN A 29 -0.01 -0.18 5.32
C ASN A 29 -0.75 -0.21 6.67
N PHE A 30 -2.02 0.19 6.70
CA PHE A 30 -2.91 0.07 7.87
C PHE A 30 -2.42 0.78 9.15
N LEU A 31 -1.53 1.78 9.05
CA LEU A 31 -1.01 2.54 10.19
C LEU A 31 -2.11 3.23 11.01
N PHE A 32 -3.25 3.51 10.39
CA PHE A 32 -4.39 4.21 11.01
C PHE A 32 -5.43 3.27 11.65
N ASP A 33 -5.20 1.96 11.64
CA ASP A 33 -6.08 0.99 12.28
C ASP A 33 -5.61 0.73 13.73
N PRO A 34 -6.41 1.03 14.77
CA PRO A 34 -6.03 0.79 16.16
C PRO A 34 -5.73 -0.68 16.49
N ASN A 35 -6.14 -1.62 15.64
CA ASN A 35 -5.87 -3.05 15.82
C ASN A 35 -4.57 -3.50 15.14
N PHE A 36 -3.81 -2.58 14.52
CA PHE A 36 -2.58 -2.86 13.81
C PHE A 36 -1.39 -2.19 14.49
N GLU A 37 -0.28 -2.92 14.68
CA GLU A 37 0.94 -2.38 15.28
C GLU A 37 2.04 -2.26 14.19
N PRO A 38 2.66 -1.08 14.02
CA PRO A 38 2.43 0.16 14.76
C PRO A 38 1.12 0.87 14.38
N TYR A 39 0.50 1.53 15.37
CA TYR A 39 -0.64 2.42 15.21
C TYR A 39 -0.23 3.88 15.45
N VAL A 40 -0.64 4.77 14.54
CA VAL A 40 -0.58 6.23 14.73
C VAL A 40 -1.80 6.84 14.08
N GLY A 41 -2.50 7.75 14.74
CA GLY A 41 -3.62 8.48 14.15
C GLY A 41 -3.19 9.45 13.05
N ALA A 42 -4.00 9.58 12.00
CA ALA A 42 -3.73 10.53 10.90
C ALA A 42 -3.64 12.00 11.35
N ALA A 43 -4.35 12.35 12.44
CA ALA A 43 -4.26 13.68 13.05
C ALA A 43 -2.88 13.90 13.70
N GLU A 44 -2.36 12.91 14.42
CA GLU A 44 -1.07 12.99 15.11
C GLU A 44 0.09 13.23 14.14
N ILE A 45 0.05 12.61 12.96
CA ILE A 45 1.00 12.92 11.88
C ILE A 45 0.90 14.41 11.49
N SER A 46 -0.31 14.90 11.26
CA SER A 46 -0.51 16.29 10.82
C SER A 46 -0.02 17.29 11.87
N ASP A 47 -0.32 17.01 13.14
CA ASP A 47 0.04 17.83 14.29
C ASP A 47 1.56 17.83 14.51
N TYR A 48 2.22 16.67 14.39
CA TYR A 48 3.69 16.56 14.49
C TYR A 48 4.41 17.48 13.47
N PHE A 49 3.88 17.58 12.25
CA PHE A 49 4.44 18.45 11.21
C PHE A 49 3.92 19.91 11.27
N GLY A 50 3.03 20.26 12.21
CA GLY A 50 2.42 21.59 12.29
C GLY A 50 1.56 21.93 11.05
N THR A 51 0.82 20.95 10.55
CA THR A 51 0.03 21.05 9.30
C THR A 51 -1.44 20.71 9.54
N SER A 52 -2.31 21.11 8.60
CA SER A 52 -3.72 20.74 8.69
C SER A 52 -3.98 19.34 8.12
N LYS A 53 -4.79 18.56 8.84
CA LYS A 53 -5.23 17.22 8.42
C LYS A 53 -5.87 17.20 7.02
N SER A 54 -6.70 18.20 6.70
CA SER A 54 -7.39 18.27 5.42
C SER A 54 -6.43 18.48 4.25
N THR A 55 -5.40 19.32 4.41
CA THR A 55 -4.41 19.54 3.36
C THR A 55 -3.49 18.33 3.20
N VAL A 56 -3.04 17.73 4.31
CA VAL A 56 -2.22 16.50 4.27
C VAL A 56 -2.97 15.37 3.56
N SER A 57 -4.24 15.12 3.91
CA SER A 57 -5.04 14.06 3.29
C SER A 57 -5.24 14.28 1.78
N GLN A 58 -5.50 15.51 1.35
CA GLN A 58 -5.61 15.86 -0.07
C GLN A 58 -4.30 15.64 -0.84
N LYS A 59 -3.16 16.04 -0.26
CA LYS A 59 -1.84 15.82 -0.87
C LYS A 59 -1.44 14.34 -0.87
N ALA A 60 -1.79 13.60 0.18
CA ALA A 60 -1.57 12.15 0.24
C ALA A 60 -2.37 11.41 -0.83
N LYS A 61 -3.60 11.86 -1.13
CA LYS A 61 -4.37 11.34 -2.28
C LYS A 61 -3.64 11.57 -3.60
N ILE A 62 -3.12 12.78 -3.85
CA ILE A 62 -2.35 13.06 -5.06
C ILE A 62 -1.14 12.11 -5.20
N ILE A 63 -0.42 11.83 -4.10
CA ILE A 63 0.70 10.89 -4.10
C ILE A 63 0.22 9.49 -4.47
N ARG A 64 -0.82 8.97 -3.80
CA ARG A 64 -1.37 7.65 -4.09
C ARG A 64 -1.83 7.52 -5.54
N ASP A 65 -2.52 8.54 -6.07
CA ASP A 65 -2.99 8.55 -7.46
C ASP A 65 -1.82 8.59 -8.46
N MET A 66 -0.78 9.38 -8.17
CA MET A 66 0.42 9.51 -9.02
C MET A 66 1.20 8.21 -9.14
N PHE A 67 1.38 7.50 -8.02
CA PHE A 67 2.11 6.24 -7.95
C PHE A 67 1.21 5.02 -8.10
N LYS A 68 -0.10 5.22 -8.30
CA LYS A 68 -1.13 4.16 -8.38
C LYS A 68 -1.08 3.19 -7.18
N MET A 69 -0.81 3.74 -6.00
CA MET A 69 -0.67 2.96 -4.77
C MET A 69 -2.00 2.31 -4.39
N GLY A 70 -1.98 0.99 -4.18
CA GLY A 70 -3.09 0.22 -3.65
C GLY A 70 -2.72 -0.53 -2.37
N TYR A 71 -3.68 -1.24 -1.79
CA TYR A 71 -3.38 -2.20 -0.72
C TYR A 71 -2.51 -3.34 -1.26
N TRP A 72 -1.56 -3.80 -0.44
CA TRP A 72 -0.61 -4.86 -0.80
C TRP A 72 0.24 -4.55 -2.05
N ASP A 73 0.42 -3.27 -2.37
CA ASP A 73 1.33 -2.80 -3.42
C ASP A 73 2.74 -3.41 -3.24
N LYS A 74 3.30 -3.93 -4.33
CA LYS A 74 4.58 -4.66 -4.31
C LYS A 74 5.77 -3.78 -3.91
N GLU A 75 5.73 -2.50 -4.23
CA GLU A 75 6.82 -1.56 -4.01
C GLU A 75 6.66 -0.82 -2.69
N PHE A 76 5.45 -0.40 -2.35
CA PHE A 76 5.19 0.49 -1.22
C PHE A 76 4.59 -0.19 0.02
N SER A 77 4.24 -1.48 -0.06
CA SER A 77 3.84 -2.24 1.13
C SER A 77 5.04 -2.73 1.91
N THR A 78 4.95 -2.66 3.23
CA THR A 78 5.91 -3.30 4.13
C THR A 78 5.95 -4.82 3.91
N THR A 79 7.06 -5.45 4.30
CA THR A 79 7.19 -6.92 4.23
C THR A 79 6.10 -7.65 5.00
N HIS A 80 5.66 -7.09 6.14
CA HIS A 80 4.54 -7.64 6.91
C HIS A 80 3.27 -7.65 6.07
N MET A 81 2.90 -6.50 5.49
CA MET A 81 1.72 -6.37 4.65
C MET A 81 1.77 -7.32 3.45
N GLN A 82 2.89 -7.40 2.74
CA GLN A 82 3.03 -8.31 1.60
C GLN A 82 2.77 -9.78 1.97
N LYS A 83 3.23 -10.20 3.17
CA LYS A 83 3.01 -11.57 3.68
C LYS A 83 1.59 -11.80 4.18
N SER A 84 0.93 -10.76 4.70
CA SER A 84 -0.46 -10.84 5.18
C SER A 84 -1.50 -10.67 4.07
N ASN A 85 -1.06 -10.59 2.80
CA ASN A 85 -1.94 -10.45 1.66
C ASN A 85 -2.93 -11.61 1.57
N PRO A 86 -4.25 -11.37 1.78
CA PRO A 86 -5.26 -12.43 1.81
C PRO A 86 -5.42 -13.12 0.46
N VAL A 87 -5.06 -12.45 -0.64
CA VAL A 87 -5.17 -13.02 -1.99
C VAL A 87 -3.90 -13.72 -2.45
N SER A 88 -2.78 -13.61 -1.71
CA SER A 88 -1.50 -14.19 -2.13
C SER A 88 -1.51 -15.72 -2.24
N ASN A 89 -2.40 -16.37 -1.50
CA ASN A 89 -2.56 -17.82 -1.49
C ASN A 89 -3.80 -18.28 -2.28
N LEU A 90 -4.53 -17.39 -2.95
CA LEU A 90 -5.66 -17.82 -3.77
C LEU A 90 -5.16 -18.36 -5.10
N VAL A 91 -5.61 -19.56 -5.46
CA VAL A 91 -5.28 -20.24 -6.71
C VAL A 91 -6.57 -20.66 -7.43
N MET A 92 -6.49 -20.76 -8.76
CA MET A 92 -7.56 -21.30 -9.59
C MET A 92 -7.34 -22.79 -9.77
N VAL A 93 -8.27 -23.61 -9.29
CA VAL A 93 -8.30 -25.08 -9.46
C VAL A 93 -9.68 -25.45 -9.98
N ASP A 94 -9.72 -26.10 -11.14
CA ASP A 94 -10.97 -26.54 -11.79
C ASP A 94 -12.04 -25.44 -11.83
N GLU A 95 -11.66 -24.26 -12.33
CA GLU A 95 -12.51 -23.06 -12.47
C GLU A 95 -13.01 -22.44 -11.15
N MET A 96 -12.58 -22.94 -9.99
CA MET A 96 -12.89 -22.37 -8.68
C MET A 96 -11.68 -21.62 -8.10
N ILE A 97 -11.94 -20.48 -7.45
CA ILE A 97 -10.93 -19.76 -6.66
C ILE A 97 -10.94 -20.31 -5.24
N VAL A 98 -9.83 -20.90 -4.83
CA VAL A 98 -9.67 -21.57 -3.53
C VAL A 98 -8.40 -21.11 -2.83
N ASP A 99 -8.38 -21.13 -1.51
CA ASP A 99 -7.17 -20.90 -0.72
C ASP A 99 -6.26 -22.13 -0.85
N LEU A 100 -5.03 -21.92 -1.32
CA LEU A 100 -4.02 -22.97 -1.47
C LEU A 100 -3.81 -23.76 -0.18
N ARG A 101 -3.97 -23.13 0.98
CA ARG A 101 -3.76 -23.78 2.29
C ARG A 101 -4.84 -24.79 2.66
N SER A 102 -6.03 -24.71 2.05
CA SER A 102 -7.10 -25.69 2.28
C SER A 102 -7.02 -26.91 1.34
N LEU A 103 -6.13 -26.89 0.34
CA LEU A 103 -5.98 -27.98 -0.62
C LEU A 103 -5.10 -29.12 -0.07
N PRO A 104 -5.27 -30.36 -0.56
CA PRO A 104 -4.37 -31.48 -0.27
C PRO A 104 -2.89 -31.16 -0.59
N PRO A 105 -1.91 -31.68 0.19
CA PRO A 105 -0.49 -31.37 0.03
C PRO A 105 0.04 -31.54 -1.41
N ASP A 106 -0.37 -32.61 -2.09
CA ASP A 106 0.07 -32.91 -3.46
C ASP A 106 -0.30 -31.79 -4.44
N ILE A 107 -1.52 -31.25 -4.31
CA ILE A 107 -2.02 -30.14 -5.14
C ILE A 107 -1.31 -28.81 -4.76
N GLN A 108 -0.96 -28.64 -3.49
CA GLN A 108 -0.17 -27.49 -3.03
C GLN A 108 1.20 -27.46 -3.70
N GLU A 109 1.90 -28.61 -3.73
CA GLU A 109 3.22 -28.73 -4.33
C GLU A 109 3.20 -28.45 -5.84
N ILE A 110 2.22 -29.02 -6.56
CA ILE A 110 2.04 -28.77 -8.00
C ILE A 110 1.86 -27.28 -8.28
N SER A 111 1.04 -26.60 -7.50
CA SER A 111 0.74 -25.17 -7.68
C SER A 111 1.97 -24.29 -7.36
N ARG A 112 2.74 -24.63 -6.32
CA ARG A 112 4.00 -23.94 -5.96
C ARG A 112 5.06 -24.10 -7.04
N GLN A 113 5.22 -25.29 -7.61
CA GLN A 113 6.16 -25.55 -8.71
C GLN A 113 5.79 -24.78 -9.99
N LYS A 114 4.48 -24.66 -10.31
CA LYS A 114 4.00 -23.86 -11.44
C LYS A 114 4.30 -22.36 -11.29
N ASN A 115 4.15 -21.81 -10.09
CA ASN A 115 4.43 -20.39 -9.82
C ASN A 115 5.94 -20.06 -9.82
N GLY A 116 6.80 -21.02 -9.44
CA GLY A 116 8.26 -20.86 -9.50
C GLY A 116 8.83 -20.81 -10.92
N ARG A 117 8.13 -21.35 -11.92
CA ARG A 117 8.57 -21.34 -13.34
C ARG A 117 8.20 -20.08 -14.13
N LYS A 118 7.38 -19.20 -13.57
CA LYS A 118 6.94 -17.94 -14.20
C LYS A 118 7.71 -16.70 -13.74
N LYS A 119 8.75 -16.86 -12.93
CA LYS A 119 9.65 -15.78 -12.50
C LYS A 119 10.89 -15.70 -13.37
#